data_AF-A0A6I5RIV5-F1
#
_entry.id   AF-A0A6I5RIV5-F1
#
_cell.length_a   1.000
_cell.length_b   1.000
_cell.length_c   1.000
_cell.angle_alpha   90.00
_cell.angle_beta   90.00
_cell.angle_gamma   90.00
#
_symmetry.space_group_name_H-M   'P 1'
#
loop_
_entity.id
_entity.type
_entity.pdbx_description
1 polymer ?
#
loop_
_entity_poly.entity_id
_entity_poly.type
_entity_poly.pdbx_seq_one_letter_code
_entity_poly.pdbx_strand_id
1 'polypeptide(L)'
;MNTTSADPSHVINQMVALRLQLAQLESQIEALKPAFFNACAAQETDQFQHEQALIFRRLTPGKWHYPRDIIEQEQRLKQLKQQFQKTHEPVAGREIIWSIKLAP
;
A
#
# COMPACT_ATOMS: atom_id res chain seq x y z
N MET A 1 -29.72 12.41 -22.46
CA MET A 1 -28.94 11.16 -22.47
C MET A 1 -29.03 10.59 -21.06
N ASN A 2 -29.74 9.47 -20.92
CA ASN A 2 -30.17 8.94 -19.63
C ASN A 2 -28.97 8.40 -18.85
N THR A 3 -28.75 8.93 -17.66
CA THR A 3 -27.86 8.34 -16.65
C THR A 3 -28.50 7.04 -16.19
N THR A 4 -28.09 5.93 -16.80
CA THR A 4 -28.42 4.59 -16.34
C THR A 4 -27.97 4.51 -14.88
N SER A 5 -28.93 4.54 -13.96
CA SER A 5 -28.70 4.20 -12.56
C SER A 5 -28.13 2.79 -12.55
N ALA A 6 -26.81 2.65 -12.53
CA ALA A 6 -26.17 1.35 -12.49
C ALA A 6 -26.69 0.66 -11.23
N ASP A 7 -27.32 -0.51 -11.40
CA ASP A 7 -27.73 -1.37 -10.30
C ASP A 7 -26.56 -1.46 -9.29
N PRO A 8 -26.77 -1.16 -7.99
CA PRO A 8 -25.70 -1.20 -7.00
C PRO A 8 -24.86 -2.49 -7.06
N SER A 9 -25.51 -3.62 -7.37
CA SER A 9 -24.83 -4.91 -7.55
C SER A 9 -23.86 -4.89 -8.74
N HIS A 10 -24.24 -4.24 -9.83
CA HIS A 10 -23.39 -4.08 -11.01
C HIS A 10 -22.13 -3.27 -10.69
N VAL A 11 -22.25 -2.15 -9.97
CA VAL A 11 -21.10 -1.32 -9.57
C VAL A 11 -20.17 -2.07 -8.63
N ILE A 12 -20.73 -2.79 -7.65
CA ILE A 12 -19.94 -3.64 -6.74
C ILE A 12 -19.18 -4.71 -7.52
N ASN A 13 -19.86 -5.40 -8.44
CA ASN A 13 -19.24 -6.44 -9.27
C ASN A 13 -18.13 -5.90 -10.17
N GLN A 14 -18.34 -4.73 -10.79
CA GLN A 14 -17.29 -4.05 -11.56
C GLN A 14 -16.07 -3.72 -10.70
N MET A 15 -16.29 -3.20 -9.49
CA MET A 15 -15.20 -2.88 -8.57
C MET A 15 -14.43 -4.13 -8.12
N VAL A 16 -15.13 -5.23 -7.82
CA VAL A 16 -14.50 -6.52 -7.49
C VAL A 16 -13.70 -7.06 -8.67
N ALA A 17 -14.23 -7.01 -9.89
CA ALA A 17 -13.52 -7.44 -11.09
C ALA A 17 -12.23 -6.63 -11.33
N LEU A 18 -12.29 -5.30 -11.18
CA LEU A 18 -11.12 -4.44 -11.28
C LEU A 18 -10.08 -4.76 -10.19
N ARG A 19 -10.52 -5.08 -8.97
CA ARG A 19 -9.61 -5.50 -7.88
C ARG A 19 -8.91 -6.82 -8.17
N LEU A 20 -9.60 -7.78 -8.80
CA LEU A 20 -8.99 -9.03 -9.25
C LEU A 20 -7.94 -8.79 -10.34
N GLN A 21 -8.25 -7.92 -11.32
CA GLN A 21 -7.29 -7.55 -12.36
C GLN A 21 -6.06 -6.84 -11.79
N LEU A 22 -6.27 -5.92 -10.84
CA LEU A 22 -5.17 -5.24 -10.14
C LEU A 22 -4.29 -6.24 -9.40
N ALA A 23 -4.87 -7.18 -8.64
CA ALA A 23 -4.11 -8.19 -7.92
C ALA A 23 -3.27 -9.08 -8.87
N GLN A 24 -3.82 -9.41 -10.05
CA GLN A 24 -3.08 -10.16 -11.06
C GLN A 24 -1.90 -9.34 -11.63
N LEU A 25 -2.11 -8.05 -11.91
CA LEU A 25 -1.04 -7.16 -12.38
C LEU A 25 0.04 -6.97 -11.30
N GLU A 26 -0.35 -6.76 -10.05
CA GLU A 26 0.57 -6.68 -8.91
C GLU A 26 1.42 -7.95 -8.82
N SER A 27 0.81 -9.13 -8.93
CA SER A 27 1.55 -10.40 -8.94
C SER A 27 2.54 -10.52 -10.11
N GLN A 28 2.17 -10.06 -11.30
CA GLN A 28 3.07 -10.07 -12.46
C GLN A 28 4.25 -9.10 -12.26
N ILE A 29 3.99 -7.92 -11.70
CA ILE A 29 5.03 -6.94 -11.36
C ILE A 29 5.99 -7.53 -10.32
N GLU A 30 5.49 -8.16 -9.25
CA GLU A 30 6.32 -8.83 -8.25
C GLU A 30 7.20 -9.93 -8.87
N ALA A 31 6.64 -10.72 -9.79
CA ALA A 31 7.40 -11.74 -10.51
C ALA A 31 8.49 -11.15 -11.42
N LEU A 32 8.25 -9.96 -12.00
CA LEU A 32 9.21 -9.27 -12.88
C LEU A 32 10.34 -8.57 -12.10
N LYS A 33 10.10 -8.15 -10.85
CA LYS A 33 11.04 -7.36 -10.05
C LYS A 33 12.49 -7.87 -10.05
N PRO A 34 12.78 -9.17 -9.86
CA PRO A 34 14.16 -9.64 -9.84
C PRO A 34 14.90 -9.36 -11.17
N ALA A 35 14.25 -9.66 -12.30
CA ALA A 35 14.83 -9.40 -13.62
C ALA A 35 14.98 -7.90 -13.90
N PHE A 36 13.98 -7.10 -13.51
CA PHE A 36 14.04 -5.65 -13.61
C PHE A 36 15.20 -5.05 -12.82
N PHE A 37 15.41 -5.46 -11.57
CA PHE A 37 16.52 -4.96 -10.75
C PHE A 37 17.89 -5.37 -11.29
N ASN A 38 18.02 -6.58 -11.83
CA ASN A 38 19.25 -7.00 -12.50
C ASN A 38 19.55 -6.14 -13.73
N ALA A 39 18.52 -5.83 -14.53
CA ALA A 39 18.66 -4.96 -15.69
C ALA A 39 19.04 -3.52 -15.30
N CYS A 40 18.44 -2.97 -14.23
CA CYS A 40 18.81 -1.65 -13.71
C CYS A 40 20.24 -1.64 -13.15
N ALA A 41 20.69 -2.70 -12.48
CA ALA A 41 22.04 -2.79 -11.94
C ALA A 41 23.11 -2.78 -13.04
N ALA A 42 22.83 -3.37 -14.21
CA ALA A 42 23.73 -3.40 -15.35
C ALA A 42 23.90 -2.04 -16.07
N GLN A 43 23.02 -1.06 -15.82
CA GLN A 43 23.09 0.28 -16.42
C GLN A 43 24.12 1.19 -15.75
N GLU A 44 24.69 0.79 -14.60
CA GLU A 44 25.71 1.52 -13.82
C GLU A 44 25.42 3.01 -13.54
N THR A 45 24.15 3.42 -13.64
CA THR A 45 23.68 4.79 -13.45
C THR A 45 22.62 4.85 -12.37
N ASP A 46 22.78 5.78 -11.42
CA ASP A 46 21.81 5.94 -10.33
C ASP A 46 20.46 6.51 -10.80
N GLN A 47 20.38 7.03 -12.03
CA GLN A 47 19.17 7.56 -12.63
C GLN A 47 19.24 7.50 -14.16
N PHE A 48 18.16 7.06 -14.81
CA PHE A 48 18.04 7.09 -16.27
C PHE A 48 16.59 7.29 -16.71
N GLN A 49 16.41 7.91 -17.88
CA GLN A 49 15.10 8.23 -18.44
C GLN A 49 14.67 7.15 -19.45
N HIS A 50 13.47 6.63 -19.26
CA HIS A 50 12.73 5.78 -20.19
C HIS A 50 11.67 6.62 -20.91
N GLU A 51 11.17 6.15 -22.06
CA GLU A 51 10.21 6.90 -22.90
C GLU A 51 8.97 7.40 -22.14
N GLN A 52 8.57 6.68 -21.09
CA GLN A 52 7.35 6.94 -20.32
C GLN A 52 7.60 7.10 -18.81
N ALA A 53 8.86 7.01 -18.36
CA ALA A 53 9.17 6.96 -16.93
C ALA A 53 10.57 7.46 -16.61
N LEU A 54 10.76 7.94 -15.39
CA LEU A 54 12.08 8.17 -14.82
C LEU A 54 12.40 7.05 -13.83
N ILE A 55 13.52 6.37 -14.04
CA ILE A 55 13.98 5.30 -13.15
C ILE A 55 15.16 5.84 -12.35
N PHE A 56 15.11 5.70 -11.03
CA PHE A 56 16.19 6.11 -10.13
C PHE A 56 16.41 5.07 -9.04
N ARG A 57 17.67 4.90 -8.66
CA ARG A 57 18.09 4.05 -7.57
C ARG A 57 17.89 4.80 -6.26
N ARG A 58 17.17 4.17 -5.32
CA ARG A 58 17.02 4.66 -3.95
C ARG A 58 17.46 3.57 -2.98
N LEU A 59 18.29 3.95 -2.02
CA LEU A 59 18.62 3.07 -0.90
C LEU A 59 17.44 3.05 0.07
N THR A 60 17.05 1.87 0.53
CA THR A 60 16.10 1.75 1.64
C THR A 60 16.68 2.45 2.87
N PRO A 61 15.84 3.05 3.74
CA PRO A 61 16.32 3.58 5.01
C PRO A 61 17.14 2.53 5.76
N GLY A 62 18.28 2.93 6.30
CA GLY A 62 19.08 2.06 7.17
C GLY A 62 18.22 1.57 8.33
N LYS A 63 18.29 0.27 8.64
CA LYS A 63 17.67 -0.28 9.84
C LYS A 63 18.52 0.12 11.03
N TRP A 64 18.01 1.01 11.87
CA TRP A 64 18.64 1.34 13.14
C TRP A 64 18.42 0.21 14.14
N HIS A 65 19.50 -0.32 14.71
CA HIS A 65 19.40 -1.27 15.81
C HIS A 65 19.22 -0.49 17.12
N TYR A 66 17.97 -0.16 17.44
CA TYR A 66 17.66 0.61 18.63
C TYR A 66 17.99 -0.20 19.91
N PRO A 67 18.57 0.44 20.93
CA PRO A 67 18.63 -0.08 22.29
C PRO A 67 17.26 -0.56 22.81
N ARG A 68 17.26 -1.56 23.70
CA ARG A 68 16.03 -2.23 24.20
C ARG A 68 15.07 -1.26 24.87
N ASP A 69 15.59 -0.31 25.62
CA ASP A 69 14.82 0.72 26.33
C ASP A 69 13.99 1.60 25.38
N ILE A 70 14.53 1.96 24.21
CA ILE A 70 13.80 2.72 23.18
C ILE A 70 12.64 1.89 22.61
N ILE A 71 12.90 0.60 22.34
CA ILE A 71 11.87 -0.32 21.82
C ILE A 71 10.74 -0.49 22.85
N GLU A 72 11.08 -0.64 24.12
CA GLU A 72 10.11 -0.78 25.22
C GLU A 72 9.26 0.49 25.38
N GLN A 73 9.87 1.68 25.29
CA GLN A 73 9.15 2.96 25.32
C GLN A 73 8.16 3.09 24.15
N GLU A 74 8.56 2.70 22.94
CA GLU A 74 7.68 2.73 21.77
C GLU A 74 6.46 1.80 21.96
N GLN A 75 6.69 0.59 22.46
CA GLN A 75 5.61 -0.36 22.75
C GLN A 75 4.65 0.18 23.81
N ARG A 76 5.19 0.75 24.89
CA ARG A 76 4.37 1.37 25.94
C ARG A 76 3.52 2.52 25.38
N LEU A 77 4.09 3.36 24.52
CA LEU A 77 3.35 4.44 23.88
C LEU A 77 2.22 3.92 22.98
N LYS A 78 2.45 2.84 22.22
CA LYS A 78 1.41 2.19 21.40
C LYS A 78 0.25 1.69 22.26
N GLN A 79 0.56 1.04 23.38
CA GLN A 79 -0.46 0.55 24.32
C GLN A 79 -1.26 1.71 24.93
N LEU A 80 -0.60 2.79 25.37
CA LEU A 80 -1.28 3.97 25.92
C LEU A 80 -2.20 4.63 24.89
N LYS A 81 -1.75 4.77 23.64
CA LYS A 81 -2.58 5.30 22.55
C LYS A 81 -3.82 4.44 22.29
N GLN A 82 -3.65 3.11 22.27
CA GLN A 82 -4.78 2.19 22.09
C GLN A 82 -5.77 2.27 23.27
N GLN A 83 -5.26 2.35 24.50
CA GLN A 83 -6.11 2.48 25.68
C GLN A 83 -6.92 3.78 25.62
N PHE A 84 -6.26 4.90 25.31
CA PHE A 84 -6.92 6.19 25.12
C PHE A 84 -8.04 6.13 24.06
N GLN A 85 -7.77 5.50 22.91
CA GLN A 85 -8.77 5.34 21.85
C GLN A 85 -9.98 4.48 22.26
N LYS A 86 -9.80 3.52 23.19
CA LYS A 86 -10.89 2.69 23.69
C LYS A 86 -11.74 3.39 24.75
N THR A 87 -11.12 4.25 25.56
CA THR A 87 -11.79 4.94 26.67
C THR A 87 -12.39 6.27 26.30
N HIS A 88 -12.03 6.82 25.13
CA HIS A 88 -12.51 8.12 24.67
C HIS A 88 -13.18 7.98 23.30
N GLU A 89 -14.43 8.43 23.23
CA GLU A 89 -15.16 8.49 21.98
C GLU A 89 -14.56 9.60 21.09
N PRO A 90 -14.30 9.34 19.79
CA PRO A 90 -13.79 10.37 18.89
C PRO A 90 -14.80 11.52 18.77
N VAL A 91 -14.32 12.74 18.93
CA VAL A 91 -15.13 13.97 19.00
C VAL A 91 -15.63 14.41 17.60
N ALA A 92 -15.03 13.88 16.52
CA ALA A 92 -15.43 14.08 15.12
C ALA A 92 -14.86 12.97 14.22
N GLY A 93 -15.36 12.87 12.98
CA GLY A 93 -14.63 12.20 11.87
C GLY A 93 -14.86 10.70 11.68
N ARG A 94 -16.04 10.15 11.98
CA ARG A 94 -16.34 8.77 11.56
C ARG A 94 -16.69 8.75 10.06
N GLU A 95 -15.72 8.34 9.25
CA GLU A 95 -15.93 8.07 7.82
C GLU A 95 -16.35 6.61 7.62
N ILE A 96 -17.35 6.38 6.77
CA ILE A 96 -17.69 5.03 6.31
C ILE A 96 -16.73 4.67 5.18
N ILE A 97 -15.76 3.81 5.50
CA ILE A 97 -14.80 3.30 4.52
C ILE A 97 -15.23 1.88 4.13
N TRP A 98 -15.58 1.68 2.86
CA TRP A 98 -15.79 0.36 2.28
C TRP A 98 -14.45 -0.19 1.78
N SER A 99 -14.10 -1.41 2.19
CA SER A 99 -12.88 -2.09 1.73
C SER A 99 -13.23 -3.46 1.14
N ILE A 100 -12.50 -3.85 0.08
CA ILE A 100 -12.66 -5.14 -0.59
C ILE A 100 -11.48 -6.03 -0.17
N LYS A 101 -11.78 -7.16 0.47
CA LYS A 101 -10.83 -8.26 0.67
C LYS A 101 -11.16 -9.36 -0.31
N LEU A 102 -10.20 -9.73 -1.15
CA LEU A 102 -10.35 -10.87 -2.05
C LEU A 102 -10.33 -12.15 -1.23
N ALA A 103 -11.22 -13.08 -1.54
CA ALA A 103 -11.18 -14.41 -0.95
C ALA A 103 -9.91 -15.15 -1.41
N PRO A 104 -9.32 -16.01 -0.54
CA PRO A 104 -8.18 -16.85 -0.90
C PRO A 104 -8.52 -17.88 -1.98
#